data_AF-A0A7V8J0S8-F1
#
_entry.id   AF-A0A7V8J0S8-F1
#
_cell.length_a   1.000
_cell.length_b   1.000
_cell.length_c   1.000
_cell.angle_alpha   90.00
_cell.angle_beta   90.00
_cell.angle_gamma   90.00
#
_symmetry.space_group_name_H-M   'P 1'
#
loop_
_entity.id
_entity.type
_entity.pdbx_description
1 polymer ?
#
loop_
_entity_poly.entity_id
_entity_poly.type
_entity_poly.pdbx_seq_one_letter_code
_entity_poly.pdbx_strand_id
1 'polypeptide(L)'
;VTIKAGEATGSTQVTAPDNVYVNDPVTITQSLTGVTGKGADQFEQLELGKDSVSTTVTDEPAGEGDLVKVTIVADQVSVNEATEPTFTLSLNKALDKDFTVTLSTGATVVFAAGETTKTYAAPAQGDDVFKDEGKLTVSISKAEVVGEQLENLVIGKAATVAVTDTPSMVTAQLIVDNTSVAEGGKITYTVKLVSDDPSLPVTNHKGLTFTLTDGTTVTVKAGESEGSVTVSAPDNVYVNDPVTITQSLTGVTGKGADQFEQLELG
;
A
#
# COMPACT_ATOMS: atom_id res chain seq x y z
N VAL A 1 22.65 12.71 -52.69
CA VAL A 1 22.73 14.19 -52.64
C VAL A 1 22.56 14.73 -54.05
N THR A 2 21.81 15.81 -54.25
CA THR A 2 21.63 16.44 -55.57
C THR A 2 22.29 17.81 -55.57
N ILE A 3 23.11 18.10 -56.59
CA ILE A 3 23.68 19.43 -56.84
C ILE A 3 22.83 20.07 -57.95
N LYS A 4 22.31 21.28 -57.71
CA LYS A 4 21.48 21.96 -58.72
C LYS A 4 22.35 22.60 -59.79
N ALA A 5 21.75 22.86 -60.96
CA ALA A 5 22.44 23.57 -62.04
C ALA A 5 22.91 24.96 -61.58
N GLY A 6 24.17 25.29 -61.83
CA GLY A 6 24.80 26.54 -61.40
C GLY A 6 25.34 26.52 -59.96
N GLU A 7 25.19 25.43 -59.22
CA GLU A 7 25.72 25.27 -57.85
C GLU A 7 26.93 24.31 -57.85
N ALA A 8 27.80 24.47 -56.85
CA ALA A 8 28.98 23.61 -56.65
C ALA A 8 28.84 22.66 -55.45
N THR A 9 27.73 22.75 -54.70
CA THR A 9 27.52 22.01 -53.46
C THR A 9 26.10 21.47 -53.38
N GLY A 10 25.93 20.30 -52.75
CA GLY A 10 24.64 19.78 -52.36
C GLY A 10 24.77 19.13 -50.99
N SER A 11 23.68 19.04 -50.25
CA SER A 11 23.64 18.39 -48.95
C SER A 11 22.42 17.48 -48.81
N THR A 12 22.47 16.60 -47.81
CA THR A 12 21.33 15.80 -47.34
C THR A 12 21.48 15.63 -45.84
N GLN A 13 20.40 15.25 -45.17
CA GLN A 13 20.39 15.00 -43.73
C GLN A 13 20.18 13.51 -43.47
N VAL A 14 20.82 13.01 -42.42
CA VAL A 14 20.61 11.67 -41.86
C VAL A 14 20.19 11.88 -40.42
N THR A 15 19.07 11.27 -40.02
CA THR A 15 18.63 11.29 -38.62
C THR A 15 19.44 10.28 -37.83
N ALA A 16 19.98 10.68 -36.68
CA ALA A 16 20.65 9.78 -35.76
C ALA A 16 19.62 8.83 -35.10
N PRO A 17 19.99 7.58 -34.76
CA PRO A 17 19.17 6.75 -33.91
C PRO A 17 18.99 7.41 -32.54
N ASP A 18 17.81 7.24 -31.95
CA ASP A 18 17.39 7.88 -30.70
C ASP A 18 16.50 6.90 -29.92
N ASN A 19 16.76 6.75 -28.62
CA ASN A 19 15.98 5.88 -27.72
C ASN A 19 16.09 6.36 -26.26
N VAL A 20 15.79 5.51 -25.28
CA VAL A 20 15.78 5.87 -23.85
C VAL A 20 16.89 5.20 -23.05
N TYR A 21 17.71 4.39 -23.69
CA TYR A 21 18.69 3.50 -23.07
C TYR A 21 20.08 4.03 -23.33
N VAL A 22 20.90 3.97 -22.29
CA VAL A 22 22.33 4.24 -22.41
C VAL A 22 22.94 3.21 -23.35
N ASN A 23 23.60 3.66 -24.41
CA ASN A 23 24.12 2.82 -25.48
C ASN A 23 25.61 3.07 -25.75
N ASP A 24 26.25 2.06 -26.35
CA ASP A 24 27.57 2.24 -26.94
C ASP A 24 27.48 3.18 -28.15
N PRO A 25 28.49 4.04 -28.38
CA PRO A 25 28.50 4.95 -29.51
C PRO A 25 28.32 4.24 -30.86
N VAL A 26 27.42 4.75 -31.69
CA VAL A 26 27.13 4.21 -33.03
C VAL A 26 27.80 5.05 -34.09
N THR A 27 28.60 4.45 -34.98
CA THR A 27 29.23 5.18 -36.09
C THR A 27 28.43 5.05 -37.38
N ILE A 28 27.99 6.18 -37.94
CA ILE A 28 27.39 6.28 -39.26
C ILE A 28 28.49 6.62 -40.26
N THR A 29 28.72 5.75 -41.25
CA THR A 29 29.74 5.94 -42.29
C THR A 29 29.07 6.12 -43.65
N GLN A 30 29.50 7.12 -44.41
CA GLN A 30 29.00 7.40 -45.76
C GLN A 30 30.16 7.60 -46.74
N SER A 31 29.94 7.18 -47.99
CA SER A 31 30.90 7.33 -49.09
C SER A 31 30.16 7.58 -50.40
N LEU A 32 30.83 8.21 -51.38
CA LEU A 32 30.29 8.32 -52.72
C LEU A 32 30.41 6.98 -53.45
N THR A 33 29.27 6.44 -53.93
CA THR A 33 29.22 5.16 -54.65
C THR A 33 28.96 5.31 -56.14
N GLY A 34 28.50 6.48 -56.58
CA GLY A 34 28.22 6.76 -57.98
C GLY A 34 27.75 8.19 -58.20
N VAL A 35 27.76 8.61 -59.47
CA VAL A 35 27.21 9.88 -59.93
C VAL A 35 26.32 9.63 -61.14
N THR A 36 25.16 10.28 -61.16
CA THR A 36 24.18 10.20 -62.25
C THR A 36 23.55 11.58 -62.47
N GLY A 37 23.15 11.90 -63.70
CA GLY A 37 22.43 13.15 -64.02
C GLY A 37 22.78 13.67 -65.40
N LYS A 38 21.93 14.54 -65.97
CA LYS A 38 22.05 15.07 -67.35
C LYS A 38 23.26 15.99 -67.61
N GLY A 39 24.19 16.11 -66.66
CA GLY A 39 25.44 16.86 -66.82
C GLY A 39 26.66 16.14 -66.26
N ALA A 40 26.53 14.89 -65.79
CA ALA A 40 27.65 14.14 -65.23
C ALA A 40 28.72 13.80 -66.29
N ASP A 41 28.30 13.71 -67.56
CA ASP A 41 29.12 13.47 -68.75
C ASP A 41 29.71 14.74 -69.37
N GLN A 42 29.40 15.93 -68.83
CA GLN A 42 29.90 17.20 -69.35
C GLN A 42 31.28 17.61 -68.82
N PHE A 43 31.81 16.90 -67.82
CA PHE A 43 33.15 17.15 -67.28
C PHE A 43 34.21 16.43 -68.12
N GLU A 44 35.34 17.09 -68.43
CA GLU A 44 36.49 16.43 -69.06
C GLU A 44 37.06 15.31 -68.19
N GLN A 45 36.99 15.48 -66.86
CA GLN A 45 37.31 14.46 -65.87
C GLN A 45 36.51 14.70 -64.57
N LEU A 46 35.71 13.71 -64.17
CA LEU A 46 34.98 13.71 -62.90
C LEU A 46 35.34 12.43 -62.13
N GLU A 47 36.18 12.56 -61.10
CA GLU A 47 36.53 11.47 -60.20
C GLU A 47 35.80 11.62 -58.87
N LEU A 48 35.22 10.53 -58.37
CA LEU A 48 34.61 10.50 -57.05
C LEU A 48 35.71 10.29 -56.00
N GLY A 49 35.68 11.12 -54.95
CA GLY A 49 36.46 10.86 -53.75
C GLY A 49 36.11 9.50 -53.17
N LYS A 50 37.13 8.68 -52.89
CA LYS A 50 36.97 7.32 -52.34
C LYS A 50 36.97 7.28 -50.82
N ASP A 51 37.27 8.42 -50.18
CA ASP A 51 37.30 8.53 -48.74
C ASP A 51 35.88 8.43 -48.18
N SER A 52 35.73 7.61 -47.15
CA SER A 52 34.52 7.59 -46.33
C SER A 52 34.59 8.67 -45.26
N VAL A 53 33.46 9.31 -45.01
CA VAL A 53 33.29 10.18 -43.84
C VAL A 53 32.43 9.46 -42.81
N SER A 54 32.80 9.62 -41.54
CA SER A 54 32.12 8.98 -40.43
C SER A 54 31.69 10.01 -39.39
N THR A 55 30.50 9.82 -38.83
CA THR A 55 30.00 10.55 -37.68
C THR A 55 29.70 9.55 -36.58
N THR A 56 30.28 9.75 -35.40
CA THR A 56 29.93 8.97 -34.20
C THR A 56 28.77 9.64 -33.49
N VAL A 57 27.72 8.88 -33.25
CA VAL A 57 26.56 9.24 -32.44
C VAL A 57 26.79 8.67 -31.05
N THR A 58 26.59 9.50 -30.03
CA THR A 58 26.65 9.16 -28.61
C THR A 58 25.34 9.58 -27.97
N ASP A 59 25.00 8.98 -26.83
CA ASP A 59 23.86 9.46 -26.02
C ASP A 59 24.02 10.92 -25.62
N GLU A 60 22.89 11.51 -25.26
CA GLU A 60 22.77 12.85 -24.74
C GLU A 60 23.65 13.04 -23.49
N PRO A 61 24.20 14.24 -23.29
CA PRO A 61 24.95 14.55 -22.08
C PRO A 61 24.06 14.44 -20.83
N ALA A 62 24.71 14.29 -19.68
CA ALA A 62 24.02 14.13 -18.40
C ALA A 62 22.98 15.24 -18.16
N GLY A 63 21.72 14.83 -17.94
CA GLY A 63 20.59 15.74 -17.70
C GLY A 63 19.79 16.12 -18.95
N GLU A 64 20.27 15.76 -20.15
CA GLU A 64 19.56 15.96 -21.41
C GLU A 64 18.95 14.66 -21.97
N GLY A 65 19.26 13.53 -21.34
CA GLY A 65 18.72 12.22 -21.70
C GLY A 65 17.20 12.11 -21.55
N ASP A 66 16.68 11.12 -22.26
CA ASP A 66 15.28 10.97 -22.59
C ASP A 66 14.46 10.53 -21.35
N LEU A 67 13.50 11.38 -20.92
CA LEU A 67 12.83 11.20 -19.63
C LEU A 67 11.91 9.97 -19.59
N VAL A 68 12.21 9.04 -18.68
CA VAL A 68 11.32 7.97 -18.23
C VAL A 68 10.92 8.23 -16.79
N LYS A 69 9.64 8.53 -16.57
CA LYS A 69 9.09 8.81 -15.24
C LYS A 69 8.04 7.78 -14.88
N VAL A 70 8.23 7.14 -13.74
CA VAL A 70 7.24 6.24 -13.13
C VAL A 70 6.67 6.87 -11.85
N THR A 71 5.36 6.85 -11.69
CA THR A 71 4.66 7.36 -10.49
C THR A 71 3.75 6.30 -9.89
N ILE A 72 3.43 6.45 -8.61
CA ILE A 72 2.41 5.68 -7.92
C ILE A 72 1.43 6.67 -7.25
N VAL A 73 0.13 6.36 -7.31
CA VAL A 73 -0.95 7.13 -6.70
C VAL A 73 -1.91 6.16 -6.02
N ALA A 74 -2.41 6.52 -4.84
CA ALA A 74 -3.47 5.76 -4.17
C ALA A 74 -4.81 6.07 -4.84
N ASP A 75 -5.60 5.05 -5.13
CA ASP A 75 -6.88 5.24 -5.83
C ASP A 75 -7.98 5.74 -4.88
N GLN A 76 -7.76 5.59 -3.57
CA GLN A 76 -8.63 6.03 -2.49
C GLN A 76 -7.87 6.92 -1.49
N VAL A 77 -8.57 7.85 -0.85
CA VAL A 77 -8.03 8.64 0.27
C VAL A 77 -8.03 7.82 1.57
N SER A 78 -9.06 6.99 1.73
CA SER A 78 -9.19 6.06 2.86
C SER A 78 -9.89 4.78 2.43
N VAL A 79 -9.63 3.71 3.17
CA VAL A 79 -10.38 2.45 3.12
C VAL A 79 -10.74 2.03 4.55
N ASN A 80 -11.80 1.25 4.69
CA ASN A 80 -12.09 0.57 5.94
C ASN A 80 -11.15 -0.62 6.13
N GLU A 81 -11.03 -1.12 7.36
CA GLU A 81 -10.46 -2.44 7.61
C GLU A 81 -11.16 -3.54 6.80
N ALA A 82 -10.47 -4.68 6.65
CA ALA A 82 -10.84 -5.79 5.77
C ALA A 82 -11.06 -5.41 4.28
N THR A 83 -10.74 -4.17 3.87
CA THR A 83 -10.80 -3.72 2.49
C THR A 83 -9.40 -3.48 1.94
N GLU A 84 -9.09 -4.07 0.77
CA GLU A 84 -7.81 -3.88 0.11
C GLU A 84 -7.68 -2.46 -0.45
N PRO A 85 -6.67 -1.67 -0.06
CA PRO A 85 -6.37 -0.43 -0.74
C PRO A 85 -5.67 -0.68 -2.08
N THR A 86 -6.04 0.10 -3.09
CA THR A 86 -5.48 -0.03 -4.44
C THR A 86 -4.65 1.18 -4.83
N PHE A 87 -3.64 0.92 -5.65
CA PHE A 87 -2.69 1.91 -6.13
C PHE A 87 -2.54 1.78 -7.64
N THR A 88 -2.55 2.91 -8.33
CA THR A 88 -2.23 2.97 -9.75
C THR A 88 -0.80 3.44 -9.94
N LEU A 89 -0.03 2.64 -10.68
CA LEU A 89 1.28 3.00 -11.19
C LEU A 89 1.16 3.51 -12.64
N SER A 90 1.93 4.53 -13.00
CA SER A 90 1.90 5.11 -14.35
C SER A 90 3.30 5.46 -14.85
N LEU A 91 3.58 5.10 -16.11
CA LEU A 91 4.73 5.56 -16.89
C LEU A 91 4.32 6.74 -17.77
N ASN A 92 5.22 7.72 -17.94
CA ASN A 92 4.99 8.87 -18.81
C ASN A 92 5.06 8.54 -20.31
N LYS A 93 5.73 7.44 -20.69
CA LYS A 93 5.84 6.94 -22.06
C LYS A 93 5.87 5.42 -22.06
N ALA A 94 5.39 4.82 -23.14
CA ALA A 94 5.54 3.39 -23.37
C ALA A 94 7.01 3.06 -23.67
N LEU A 95 7.50 1.94 -23.13
CA LEU A 95 8.82 1.40 -23.44
C LEU A 95 8.68 0.21 -24.38
N ASP A 96 9.73 -0.09 -25.14
CA ASP A 96 9.81 -1.23 -26.06
C ASP A 96 10.24 -2.54 -25.40
N LYS A 97 10.61 -2.49 -24.11
CA LYS A 97 11.00 -3.63 -23.26
C LYS A 97 10.17 -3.62 -21.97
N ASP A 98 10.18 -4.76 -21.29
CA ASP A 98 9.52 -4.89 -19.98
C ASP A 98 10.19 -4.01 -18.93
N PHE A 99 9.37 -3.28 -18.18
CA PHE A 99 9.80 -2.37 -17.11
C PHE A 99 9.31 -2.90 -15.78
N THR A 100 10.24 -3.18 -14.88
CA THR A 100 9.98 -3.79 -13.58
C THR A 100 10.06 -2.74 -12.47
N VAL A 101 9.01 -2.67 -11.66
CA VAL A 101 8.93 -1.81 -10.48
C VAL A 101 8.88 -2.68 -9.22
N THR A 102 9.73 -2.38 -8.24
CA THR A 102 9.66 -2.96 -6.89
C THR A 102 9.14 -1.90 -5.93
N LEU A 103 8.09 -2.24 -5.18
CA LEU A 103 7.44 -1.39 -4.20
C LEU A 103 8.07 -1.55 -2.81
N SER A 104 7.84 -0.58 -1.93
CA SER A 104 8.28 -0.63 -0.52
C SER A 104 7.65 -1.76 0.29
N THR A 105 6.56 -2.35 -0.21
CA THR A 105 5.94 -3.56 0.34
C THR A 105 6.69 -4.84 -0.03
N GLY A 106 7.70 -4.76 -0.91
CA GLY A 106 8.39 -5.90 -1.48
C GLY A 106 7.71 -6.50 -2.72
N ALA A 107 6.51 -6.03 -3.08
CA ALA A 107 5.82 -6.48 -4.28
C ALA A 107 6.52 -6.00 -5.56
N THR A 108 6.47 -6.82 -6.60
CA THR A 108 7.00 -6.48 -7.93
C THR A 108 5.86 -6.34 -8.94
N VAL A 109 5.86 -5.24 -9.68
CA VAL A 109 4.90 -4.94 -10.75
C VAL A 109 5.67 -4.82 -12.06
N VAL A 110 5.27 -5.58 -13.08
CA VAL A 110 5.91 -5.56 -14.41
C VAL A 110 4.96 -4.89 -15.39
N PHE A 111 5.43 -3.83 -16.04
CA PHE A 111 4.85 -3.27 -17.26
C PHE A 111 5.45 -4.04 -18.43
N ALA A 112 4.63 -4.77 -19.18
CA ALA A 112 5.08 -5.36 -20.43
C ALA A 112 5.40 -4.25 -21.43
N ALA A 113 6.24 -4.55 -22.43
CA ALA A 113 6.50 -3.63 -23.53
C ALA A 113 5.19 -3.03 -24.10
N GLY A 114 5.16 -1.71 -24.25
CA GLY A 114 4.01 -0.95 -24.72
C GLY A 114 3.03 -0.50 -23.63
N GLU A 115 3.05 -1.08 -22.44
CA GLU A 115 2.14 -0.71 -21.34
C GLU A 115 2.61 0.53 -20.58
N THR A 116 1.67 1.34 -20.13
CA THR A 116 1.95 2.58 -19.36
C THR A 116 1.24 2.65 -18.02
N THR A 117 0.34 1.72 -17.71
CA THR A 117 -0.42 1.71 -16.45
C THR A 117 -0.50 0.30 -15.88
N LYS A 118 -0.35 0.19 -14.56
CA LYS A 118 -0.58 -1.02 -13.79
C LYS A 118 -1.28 -0.70 -12.48
N THR A 119 -1.98 -1.68 -11.93
CA THR A 119 -2.58 -1.58 -10.60
C THR A 119 -1.86 -2.51 -9.62
N TYR A 120 -1.87 -2.13 -8.36
CA TYR A 120 -1.41 -2.93 -7.24
C TYR A 120 -2.44 -2.83 -6.12
N ALA A 121 -2.96 -3.96 -5.66
CA ALA A 121 -3.75 -4.05 -4.44
C ALA A 121 -2.82 -4.48 -3.31
N ALA A 122 -2.74 -3.70 -2.24
CA ALA A 122 -2.05 -4.14 -1.03
C ALA A 122 -3.00 -5.01 -0.19
N PRO A 123 -2.47 -5.94 0.62
CA PRO A 123 -3.30 -6.69 1.56
C PRO A 123 -4.11 -5.74 2.44
N ALA A 124 -5.38 -6.08 2.66
CA ALA A 124 -6.20 -5.38 3.64
C ALA A 124 -5.58 -5.51 5.04
N GLN A 125 -5.74 -4.45 5.84
CA GLN A 125 -5.63 -4.61 7.29
C GLN A 125 -6.73 -5.57 7.76
N GLY A 126 -6.43 -6.42 8.74
CA GLY A 126 -7.45 -7.27 9.36
C GLY A 126 -8.51 -6.42 10.05
N ASP A 127 -9.64 -7.04 10.39
CA ASP A 127 -10.69 -6.45 11.23
C ASP A 127 -10.53 -7.04 12.63
N ASP A 128 -10.74 -6.22 13.67
CA ASP A 128 -10.82 -6.69 15.04
C ASP A 128 -11.90 -5.96 15.86
N VAL A 129 -11.76 -5.85 17.18
CA VAL A 129 -12.74 -5.18 18.05
C VAL A 129 -12.15 -3.95 18.73
N PHE A 130 -10.91 -3.60 18.37
CA PHE A 130 -10.08 -2.61 18.99
C PHE A 130 -9.71 -1.53 17.99
N LYS A 131 -9.81 -0.29 18.45
CA LYS A 131 -9.43 0.88 17.68
C LYS A 131 -7.96 0.82 17.27
N ASP A 132 -7.71 0.73 15.97
CA ASP A 132 -6.36 0.61 15.44
C ASP A 132 -6.12 1.37 14.11
N GLU A 133 -6.90 2.45 13.91
CA GLU A 133 -6.78 3.33 12.73
C GLU A 133 -5.33 3.63 12.31
N GLY A 134 -5.11 3.64 11.00
CA GLY A 134 -3.77 3.54 10.43
C GLY A 134 -3.57 4.35 9.17
N LYS A 135 -2.34 4.26 8.64
CA LYS A 135 -1.99 4.77 7.32
C LYS A 135 -1.06 3.78 6.62
N LEU A 136 -1.42 3.39 5.40
CA LEU A 136 -0.55 2.63 4.53
C LEU A 136 0.12 3.58 3.55
N THR A 137 1.46 3.60 3.54
CA THR A 137 2.26 4.38 2.58
C THR A 137 3.07 3.43 1.69
N VAL A 138 2.87 3.54 0.38
CA VAL A 138 3.56 2.73 -0.64
C VAL A 138 4.41 3.65 -1.50
N SER A 139 5.70 3.32 -1.62
CA SER A 139 6.64 4.01 -2.52
C SER A 139 7.26 3.05 -3.51
N ILE A 140 7.79 3.59 -4.60
CA ILE A 140 8.61 2.82 -5.54
C ILE A 140 10.04 2.77 -4.99
N SER A 141 10.50 1.59 -4.60
CA SER A 141 11.85 1.36 -4.05
C SER A 141 12.90 1.13 -5.12
N LYS A 142 12.49 0.54 -6.25
CA LYS A 142 13.36 0.31 -7.42
C LYS A 142 12.51 0.32 -8.68
N ALA A 143 13.06 0.82 -9.77
CA ALA A 143 12.46 0.71 -11.09
C ALA A 143 13.56 0.51 -12.13
N GLU A 144 13.40 -0.42 -13.06
CA GLU A 144 14.44 -0.77 -14.02
C GLU A 144 13.88 -1.49 -15.25
N VAL A 145 14.63 -1.43 -16.35
CA VAL A 145 14.58 -2.43 -17.42
C VAL A 145 15.73 -3.39 -17.16
N VAL A 146 15.44 -4.69 -17.00
CA VAL A 146 16.47 -5.64 -16.58
C VAL A 146 17.57 -5.75 -17.63
N GLY A 147 18.82 -5.48 -17.22
CA GLY A 147 19.99 -5.54 -18.09
C GLY A 147 20.25 -4.28 -18.92
N GLU A 148 19.41 -3.25 -18.80
CA GLU A 148 19.52 -2.01 -19.54
C GLU A 148 19.53 -0.82 -18.57
N GLN A 149 20.33 0.20 -18.88
CA GLN A 149 20.32 1.45 -18.13
C GLN A 149 19.49 2.48 -18.88
N LEU A 150 18.51 3.11 -18.21
CA LEU A 150 17.79 4.24 -18.77
C LEU A 150 18.64 5.52 -18.67
N GLU A 151 18.56 6.37 -19.69
CA GLU A 151 19.27 7.64 -19.74
C GLU A 151 18.83 8.59 -18.62
N ASN A 152 17.52 8.66 -18.36
CA ASN A 152 16.93 9.57 -17.37
C ASN A 152 15.69 8.97 -16.69
N LEU A 153 15.94 8.11 -15.70
CA LEU A 153 14.87 7.55 -14.86
C LEU A 153 14.53 8.47 -13.69
N VAL A 154 13.25 8.86 -13.60
CA VAL A 154 12.70 9.63 -12.47
C VAL A 154 11.61 8.83 -11.77
N ILE A 155 11.76 8.65 -10.46
CA ILE A 155 10.77 7.99 -9.60
C ILE A 155 9.89 9.04 -8.91
N GLY A 156 8.57 8.81 -8.95
CA GLY A 156 7.56 9.66 -8.32
C GLY A 156 7.55 9.60 -6.80
N LYS A 157 6.66 10.39 -6.19
CA LYS A 157 6.46 10.41 -4.74
C LYS A 157 5.73 9.14 -4.28
N ALA A 158 5.85 8.85 -2.99
CA ALA A 158 5.04 7.83 -2.33
C ALA A 158 3.55 8.20 -2.34
N ALA A 159 2.70 7.18 -2.31
CA ALA A 159 1.27 7.28 -2.18
C ALA A 159 0.84 6.82 -0.77
N THR A 160 -0.15 7.48 -0.18
CA THR A 160 -0.66 7.16 1.15
C THR A 160 -2.18 7.05 1.13
N VAL A 161 -2.69 6.03 1.79
CA VAL A 161 -4.13 5.81 2.05
C VAL A 161 -4.31 5.69 3.57
N ALA A 162 -5.37 6.30 4.11
CA ALA A 162 -5.76 6.10 5.49
C ALA A 162 -6.53 4.79 5.65
N VAL A 163 -6.36 4.11 6.77
CA VAL A 163 -7.20 2.97 7.15
C VAL A 163 -8.05 3.40 8.34
N THR A 164 -9.36 3.24 8.21
CA THR A 164 -10.33 3.60 9.24
C THR A 164 -10.93 2.36 9.86
N ASP A 165 -11.12 2.37 11.19
CA ASP A 165 -11.82 1.32 11.94
C ASP A 165 -13.15 0.95 11.29
N THR A 166 -13.45 -0.35 11.32
CA THR A 166 -14.82 -0.84 11.26
C THR A 166 -15.38 -1.04 12.66
N PRO A 167 -16.61 -0.59 12.98
CA PRO A 167 -17.15 -0.78 14.32
C PRO A 167 -17.59 -2.24 14.53
N SER A 168 -16.89 -2.95 15.41
CA SER A 168 -17.25 -4.27 15.90
C SER A 168 -17.73 -4.22 17.35
N MET A 169 -18.92 -4.78 17.57
CA MET A 169 -19.58 -4.75 18.87
C MET A 169 -19.03 -5.82 19.82
N VAL A 170 -18.74 -5.42 21.06
CA VAL A 170 -18.50 -6.31 22.19
C VAL A 170 -19.51 -6.05 23.29
N THR A 171 -20.17 -7.10 23.77
CA THR A 171 -21.07 -7.06 24.94
C THR A 171 -20.39 -7.67 26.15
N ALA A 172 -20.38 -6.95 27.28
CA ALA A 172 -20.03 -7.49 28.58
C ALA A 172 -21.27 -8.11 29.24
N GLN A 173 -21.31 -9.43 29.37
CA GLN A 173 -22.43 -10.17 29.95
C GLN A 173 -22.19 -10.47 31.42
N LEU A 174 -23.15 -10.12 32.29
CA LEU A 174 -23.15 -10.48 33.70
C LEU A 174 -23.86 -11.83 33.91
N ILE A 175 -23.15 -12.77 34.52
CA ILE A 175 -23.63 -14.13 34.81
C ILE A 175 -23.51 -14.36 36.32
N VAL A 176 -24.50 -15.01 36.92
CA VAL A 176 -24.46 -15.46 38.31
C VAL A 176 -24.39 -17.00 38.35
N ASP A 177 -23.59 -17.53 39.26
CA ASP A 177 -23.37 -18.98 39.41
C ASP A 177 -24.59 -19.74 39.93
N ASN A 178 -25.38 -19.11 40.81
CA ASN A 178 -26.54 -19.72 41.45
C ASN A 178 -27.71 -18.72 41.55
N THR A 179 -28.93 -19.20 41.32
CA THR A 179 -30.16 -18.38 41.43
C THR A 179 -30.76 -18.39 42.85
N SER A 180 -30.24 -19.23 43.75
CA SER A 180 -30.65 -19.29 45.16
C SER A 180 -29.51 -19.79 46.04
N VAL A 181 -29.32 -19.17 47.20
CA VAL A 181 -28.34 -19.58 48.22
C VAL A 181 -28.96 -19.44 49.61
N ALA A 182 -28.43 -20.15 50.60
CA ALA A 182 -28.79 -19.94 52.00
C ALA A 182 -28.21 -18.61 52.53
N GLU A 183 -28.73 -18.10 53.65
CA GLU A 183 -28.14 -16.97 54.37
C GLU A 183 -26.66 -17.25 54.68
N GLY A 184 -25.81 -16.24 54.50
CA GLY A 184 -24.35 -16.37 54.59
C GLY A 184 -23.68 -17.18 53.46
N GLY A 185 -24.47 -17.72 52.52
CA GLY A 185 -23.99 -18.43 51.34
C GLY A 185 -23.14 -17.55 50.41
N LYS A 186 -22.40 -18.17 49.49
CA LYS A 186 -21.56 -17.47 48.51
C LYS A 186 -22.29 -17.27 47.19
N ILE A 187 -22.16 -16.09 46.61
CA ILE A 187 -22.68 -15.74 45.29
C ILE A 187 -21.50 -15.30 44.44
N THR A 188 -21.30 -15.93 43.29
CA THR A 188 -20.22 -15.59 42.36
C THR A 188 -20.81 -14.92 41.12
N TYR A 189 -20.45 -13.65 40.91
CA TYR A 189 -20.75 -12.91 39.69
C TYR A 189 -19.57 -13.00 38.74
N THR A 190 -19.84 -13.38 37.49
CA THR A 190 -18.88 -13.48 36.39
C THR A 190 -19.25 -12.47 35.32
N VAL A 191 -18.28 -11.69 34.85
CA VAL A 191 -18.42 -10.87 33.65
C VAL A 191 -17.68 -11.57 32.52
N LYS A 192 -18.36 -11.77 31.39
CA LYS A 192 -17.81 -12.37 30.17
C LYS A 192 -17.93 -11.38 29.01
N LEU A 193 -16.82 -11.13 28.32
CA LEU A 193 -16.78 -10.36 27.08
C LEU A 193 -17.16 -11.25 25.90
N VAL A 194 -18.07 -10.79 25.06
CA VAL A 194 -18.55 -11.52 23.88
C VAL A 194 -18.61 -10.56 22.70
N SER A 195 -17.89 -10.86 21.63
CA SER A 195 -18.02 -10.16 20.36
C SER A 195 -19.26 -10.65 19.59
N ASP A 196 -19.92 -9.76 18.86
CA ASP A 196 -21.00 -10.13 17.93
C ASP A 196 -20.48 -11.02 16.78
N ASP A 197 -19.23 -10.79 16.34
CA ASP A 197 -18.51 -11.73 15.49
C ASP A 197 -17.57 -12.61 16.35
N PRO A 198 -17.88 -13.91 16.51
CA PRO A 198 -17.10 -14.80 17.35
C PRO A 198 -15.69 -15.12 16.82
N SER A 199 -15.37 -14.73 15.57
CA SER A 199 -14.03 -14.85 15.01
C SER A 199 -13.07 -13.75 15.48
N LEU A 200 -13.61 -12.64 16.00
CA LEU A 200 -12.84 -11.49 16.47
C LEU A 200 -12.45 -11.66 17.95
N PRO A 201 -11.15 -11.63 18.29
CA PRO A 201 -10.69 -11.85 19.66
C PRO A 201 -10.96 -10.64 20.56
N VAL A 202 -11.53 -10.87 21.74
CA VAL A 202 -11.80 -9.81 22.72
C VAL A 202 -10.69 -9.61 23.77
N THR A 203 -9.55 -10.31 23.63
CA THR A 203 -8.54 -10.47 24.69
C THR A 203 -7.41 -9.44 24.65
N ASN A 204 -7.27 -8.61 23.62
CA ASN A 204 -6.15 -7.66 23.46
C ASN A 204 -6.27 -6.37 24.32
N HIS A 205 -6.93 -6.45 25.48
CA HIS A 205 -7.11 -5.32 26.40
C HIS A 205 -6.15 -5.42 27.60
N LYS A 206 -5.84 -4.26 28.22
CA LYS A 206 -4.89 -4.15 29.36
C LYS A 206 -5.54 -4.34 30.74
N GLY A 207 -6.64 -5.08 30.79
CA GLY A 207 -7.46 -5.30 31.99
C GLY A 207 -8.61 -4.29 32.12
N LEU A 208 -9.75 -4.80 32.60
CA LEU A 208 -11.00 -4.06 32.77
C LEU A 208 -11.54 -4.27 34.19
N THR A 209 -12.22 -3.27 34.72
CA THR A 209 -12.95 -3.35 35.97
C THR A 209 -14.38 -2.89 35.75
N PHE A 210 -15.32 -3.79 35.97
CA PHE A 210 -16.75 -3.58 35.86
C PHE A 210 -17.35 -3.30 37.23
N THR A 211 -18.33 -2.40 37.30
CA THR A 211 -19.03 -2.04 38.53
C THR A 211 -20.48 -2.52 38.46
N LEU A 212 -20.91 -3.26 39.47
CA LEU A 212 -22.30 -3.71 39.62
C LEU A 212 -23.16 -2.65 40.31
N THR A 213 -24.49 -2.81 40.29
CA THR A 213 -25.46 -1.86 40.88
C THR A 213 -25.29 -1.58 42.37
N ASP A 214 -24.73 -2.51 43.14
CA ASP A 214 -24.42 -2.35 44.57
C ASP A 214 -23.02 -1.77 44.83
N GLY A 215 -22.26 -1.45 43.77
CA GLY A 215 -20.88 -0.97 43.84
C GLY A 215 -19.82 -2.08 43.91
N THR A 216 -20.20 -3.36 43.96
CA THR A 216 -19.27 -4.49 43.84
C THR A 216 -18.52 -4.40 42.50
N THR A 217 -17.23 -4.70 42.49
CA THR A 217 -16.42 -4.68 41.26
C THR A 217 -16.00 -6.07 40.81
N VAL A 218 -16.01 -6.28 39.48
CA VAL A 218 -15.51 -7.50 38.82
C VAL A 218 -14.34 -7.10 37.93
N THR A 219 -13.17 -7.71 38.13
CA THR A 219 -11.99 -7.46 37.31
C THR A 219 -11.79 -8.57 36.28
N VAL A 220 -11.77 -8.19 35.00
CA VAL A 220 -11.29 -9.04 33.89
C VAL A 220 -9.82 -8.68 33.68
N LYS A 221 -8.91 -9.64 33.91
CA LYS A 221 -7.46 -9.38 33.82
C LYS A 221 -7.04 -9.13 32.37
N ALA A 222 -5.88 -8.52 32.18
CA ALA A 222 -5.33 -8.32 30.84
C ALA A 222 -5.17 -9.66 30.12
N GLY A 223 -5.59 -9.75 28.84
CA GLY A 223 -5.52 -10.99 28.07
C GLY A 223 -6.68 -11.97 28.29
N GLU A 224 -7.60 -11.71 29.22
CA GLU A 224 -8.67 -12.65 29.58
C GLU A 224 -10.03 -12.20 29.04
N SER A 225 -10.88 -13.13 28.60
CA SER A 225 -12.25 -12.80 28.17
C SER A 225 -13.26 -12.78 29.32
N GLU A 226 -12.87 -13.21 30.52
CA GLU A 226 -13.77 -13.30 31.67
C GLU A 226 -13.09 -13.01 33.00
N GLY A 227 -13.90 -12.61 33.98
CA GLY A 227 -13.47 -12.34 35.35
C GLY A 227 -14.61 -12.54 36.33
N SER A 228 -14.30 -12.87 37.58
CA SER A 228 -15.31 -13.20 38.59
C SER A 228 -15.03 -12.55 39.94
N VAL A 229 -16.08 -12.25 40.70
CA VAL A 229 -16.02 -11.84 42.10
C VAL A 229 -16.99 -12.70 42.92
N THR A 230 -16.62 -13.01 44.16
CA THR A 230 -17.50 -13.74 45.09
C THR A 230 -17.86 -12.86 46.28
N VAL A 231 -19.15 -12.72 46.55
CA VAL A 231 -19.70 -12.00 47.71
C VAL A 231 -20.45 -12.98 48.62
N SER A 232 -20.77 -12.55 49.84
CA SER A 232 -21.61 -13.35 50.75
C SER A 232 -23.01 -12.79 50.75
N ALA A 233 -24.02 -13.66 50.70
CA ALA A 233 -25.40 -13.26 50.93
C ALA A 233 -25.54 -12.69 52.35
N PRO A 234 -26.47 -11.73 52.57
CA PRO A 234 -26.80 -11.26 53.91
C PRO A 234 -27.09 -12.43 54.86
N ASP A 235 -26.63 -12.29 56.10
CA ASP A 235 -26.78 -13.29 57.15
C ASP A 235 -27.25 -12.62 58.44
N ASN A 236 -28.22 -13.22 59.13
CA ASN A 236 -28.67 -12.78 60.43
C ASN A 236 -29.28 -13.92 61.25
N VAL A 237 -29.59 -13.64 62.52
CA VAL A 237 -30.06 -14.65 63.48
C VAL A 237 -31.58 -14.93 63.43
N TYR A 238 -32.33 -14.24 62.58
CA TYR A 238 -33.79 -14.33 62.52
C TYR A 238 -34.24 -15.13 61.30
N VAL A 239 -35.41 -15.77 61.41
CA VAL A 239 -36.08 -16.36 60.24
C VAL A 239 -36.76 -15.23 59.47
N ASN A 240 -36.33 -15.00 58.22
CA ASN A 240 -36.82 -13.92 57.36
C ASN A 240 -37.57 -14.46 56.15
N ASP A 241 -38.37 -13.59 55.52
CA ASP A 241 -38.85 -13.83 54.17
C ASP A 241 -37.65 -13.85 53.18
N PRO A 242 -37.72 -14.63 52.08
CA PRO A 242 -36.67 -14.64 51.07
C PRO A 242 -36.39 -13.24 50.52
N VAL A 243 -35.10 -12.87 50.45
CA VAL A 243 -34.64 -11.60 49.86
C VAL A 243 -34.13 -11.84 48.45
N THR A 244 -34.60 -11.05 47.50
CA THR A 244 -34.09 -11.04 46.12
C THR A 244 -32.93 -10.05 45.99
N ILE A 245 -31.79 -10.53 45.51
CA ILE A 245 -30.66 -9.68 45.12
C ILE A 245 -30.66 -9.56 43.60
N THR A 246 -30.74 -8.34 43.09
CA THR A 246 -30.70 -8.05 41.65
C THR A 246 -29.47 -7.22 41.36
N GLN A 247 -28.67 -7.67 40.38
CA GLN A 247 -27.45 -6.99 39.97
C GLN A 247 -27.46 -6.72 38.47
N SER A 248 -26.95 -5.56 38.07
CA SER A 248 -26.63 -5.25 36.67
C SER A 248 -25.29 -4.53 36.59
N LEU A 249 -24.71 -4.48 35.38
CA LEU A 249 -23.53 -3.68 35.11
C LEU A 249 -23.92 -2.19 35.03
N THR A 250 -23.12 -1.33 35.65
CA THR A 250 -23.37 0.13 35.70
C THR A 250 -22.22 0.95 35.14
N GLY A 251 -21.03 0.37 35.03
CA GLY A 251 -19.87 1.03 34.46
C GLY A 251 -18.74 0.06 34.18
N VAL A 252 -17.87 0.46 33.26
CA VAL A 252 -16.59 -0.19 32.96
C VAL A 252 -15.48 0.86 32.99
N THR A 253 -14.37 0.51 33.60
CA THR A 253 -13.15 1.33 33.65
C THR A 253 -11.93 0.45 33.37
N GLY A 254 -10.79 1.08 33.07
CA GLY A 254 -9.54 0.39 32.82
C GLY A 254 -8.88 0.84 31.53
N LYS A 255 -7.58 0.57 31.39
CA LYS A 255 -6.76 1.00 30.25
C LYS A 255 -7.10 0.34 28.91
N GLY A 256 -8.06 -0.59 28.90
CA GLY A 256 -8.55 -1.26 27.71
C GLY A 256 -9.99 -0.92 27.34
N ALA A 257 -10.73 -0.19 28.18
CA ALA A 257 -12.16 0.06 27.95
C ALA A 257 -12.38 1.03 26.78
N ASP A 258 -11.49 2.01 26.63
CA ASP A 258 -11.48 2.99 25.53
C ASP A 258 -10.86 2.44 24.25
N GLN A 259 -10.17 1.30 24.34
CA GLN A 259 -9.54 0.65 23.19
C GLN A 259 -10.51 -0.14 22.34
N PHE A 260 -11.65 -0.63 22.88
CA PHE A 260 -12.66 -1.26 22.04
C PHE A 260 -13.28 -0.24 21.08
N GLU A 261 -13.56 -0.62 19.85
CA GLU A 261 -14.35 0.16 18.91
C GLU A 261 -15.73 0.46 19.50
N GLN A 262 -16.40 -0.60 19.97
CA GLN A 262 -17.68 -0.54 20.65
C GLN A 262 -17.78 -1.58 21.77
N LEU A 263 -17.99 -1.10 23.01
CA LEU A 263 -18.21 -1.94 24.19
C LEU A 263 -19.51 -1.54 24.89
N GLU A 264 -20.45 -2.48 24.99
CA GLU A 264 -21.73 -2.31 25.68
C GLU A 264 -21.82 -3.16 26.95
N LEU A 265 -22.60 -2.66 27.91
CA LEU A 265 -22.89 -3.35 29.17
C LEU A 265 -24.23 -4.08 29.04
N GLY A 266 -24.21 -5.41 29.20
CA GLY A 266 -25.38 -6.28 29.18
C GLY A 266 -26.03 -6.51 30.54
#